data_AF-A0A3D5YFT4-F1
#
_entry.id   AF-A0A3D5YFT4-F1
#
_cell.length_a   1.000
_cell.length_b   1.000
_cell.length_c   1.000
_cell.angle_alpha   90.00
_cell.angle_beta   90.00
_cell.angle_gamma   90.00
#
_symmetry.space_group_name_H-M   'P 1'
#
loop_
_entity.id
_entity.type
_entity.pdbx_description
1 polymer ?
#
loop_
_entity_poly.entity_id
_entity_poly.type
_entity_poly.pdbx_seq_one_letter_code
_entity_poly.pdbx_strand_id
1 'polypeptide(L)' 'MYEISGFLLTSSSADEYAKIVKEKSILRNILKVSQRIIGDVYEQKETFDILQTIEKRIFDLTQNTG' A
#
# COMPACT_ATOMS: atom_id res chain seq x y z
N MET A 1 2.63 11.94 25.78
CA MET A 1 4.08 11.93 25.46
C MET A 1 4.86 10.83 26.20
N TYR A 2 4.50 10.45 27.44
CA TYR A 2 5.23 9.42 28.19
C TYR A 2 4.95 7.97 27.72
N GLU A 3 3.76 7.69 27.17
CA GLU A 3 3.35 6.30 26.84
C GLU A 3 4.12 5.66 25.67
N ILE A 4 4.49 6.45 24.66
CA ILE A 4 5.22 5.96 23.48
C ILE A 4 6.71 5.75 23.78
N SER A 5 7.26 6.51 24.74
CA SER A 5 8.67 6.40 25.12
C SER A 5 8.98 5.14 25.93
N GLY A 6 7.99 4.55 26.60
CA GLY A 6 8.15 3.27 27.32
C GLY A 6 8.11 2.03 26.43
N PHE A 7 7.62 2.16 25.19
CA PHE A 7 7.52 1.06 24.22
C PHE A 7 8.84 0.80 23.46
N LEU A 8 9.71 1.81 23.36
CA LEU A 8 11.02 1.72 22.72
C LEU A 8 12.09 1.50 23.81
N LEU A 9 12.55 0.27 23.95
CA LEU A 9 13.59 -0.12 24.91
C LEU A 9 14.91 0.63 24.64
N THR A 10 15.22 0.89 23.35
CA THR A 10 16.36 1.70 22.86
C THR A 10 16.04 2.27 21.46
N SER A 11 16.76 3.31 21.01
CA SER A 11 16.62 3.84 19.63
C SER A 11 16.99 2.80 18.56
N SER A 12 17.82 1.80 18.90
CA SER A 12 18.21 0.71 18.00
C SER A 12 17.02 -0.18 17.59
N SER A 13 15.94 -0.22 18.38
CA SER A 13 14.72 -0.99 18.06
C SER A 13 13.79 -0.22 17.12
N ALA A 14 13.94 1.10 16.99
CA ALA A 14 13.04 1.93 16.21
C ALA A 14 13.11 1.63 14.70
N ASP A 15 14.30 1.33 14.17
CA ASP A 15 14.50 0.98 12.76
C ASP A 15 13.80 -0.33 12.39
N GLU A 16 13.82 -1.31 13.28
CA GLU A 16 13.16 -2.60 13.07
C GLU A 16 11.64 -2.45 13.06
N TYR A 17 11.07 -1.67 13.99
CA TYR A 17 9.65 -1.33 13.96
C TYR A 17 9.28 -0.50 12.74
N ALA A 18 10.11 0.45 12.32
CA ALA A 18 9.88 1.23 11.11
C ALA A 18 9.87 0.34 9.85
N LYS A 19 10.75 -0.66 9.79
CA LYS A 19 10.76 -1.66 8.71
C LYS A 19 9.48 -2.48 8.70
N ILE A 20 9.03 -2.99 9.85
CA ILE A 20 7.77 -3.74 9.97
C ILE A 20 6.59 -2.86 9.52
N VAL A 21 6.55 -1.60 9.95
CA VAL A 21 5.50 -0.65 9.55
C VAL A 21 5.53 -0.41 8.03
N LYS A 22 6.71 -0.23 7.43
CA LYS A 22 6.90 -0.07 5.97
C LYS A 22 6.37 -1.30 5.23
N GLU A 23 6.80 -2.50 5.62
CA GLU A 23 6.36 -3.76 5.01
C GLU A 23 4.83 -3.93 5.10
N LYS A 24 4.25 -3.74 6.29
CA LYS A 24 2.79 -3.82 6.45
C LYS A 24 2.05 -2.74 5.66
N SER A 25 2.64 -1.55 5.49
CA SER A 25 2.06 -0.48 4.67
C SER A 25 2.02 -0.85 3.18
N ILE A 26 3.10 -1.43 2.66
CA ILE A 26 3.18 -1.92 1.28
C ILE A 26 2.10 -2.98 1.02
N LEU A 27 1.97 -3.97 1.91
CA LEU A 27 0.93 -5.01 1.79
C LEU A 27 -0.49 -4.41 1.78
N ARG A 28 -0.76 -3.43 2.65
CA ARG A 28 -2.05 -2.72 2.66
C ARG A 28 -2.28 -1.94 1.38
N ASN A 29 -1.25 -1.37 0.79
CA ASN A 29 -1.37 -0.62 -0.46
C ASN A 29 -1.72 -1.56 -1.63
N ILE A 30 -1.07 -2.72 -1.71
CA ILE A 30 -1.41 -3.77 -2.69
C ILE A 30 -2.87 -4.16 -2.56
N LEU A 31 -3.33 -4.49 -1.35
CA LEU A 31 -4.73 -4.88 -1.12
C LEU A 31 -5.73 -3.80 -1.57
N LYS A 32 -5.46 -2.52 -1.26
CA LYS A 32 -6.30 -1.40 -1.69
C LYS A 32 -6.38 -1.28 -3.21
N VAL A 33 -5.25 -1.43 -3.90
CA VAL A 33 -5.21 -1.38 -5.37
C VAL A 33 -5.99 -2.54 -5.97
N SER A 34 -5.83 -3.77 -5.44
CA SER A 34 -6.61 -4.93 -5.88
C SER A 34 -8.11 -4.74 -5.70
N GLN A 35 -8.54 -4.19 -4.56
CA GLN A 35 -9.96 -3.89 -4.33
C GLN A 35 -10.51 -2.84 -5.30
N ARG A 36 -9.71 -1.82 -5.65
CA ARG A 36 -10.09 -0.82 -6.65
C ARG A 36 -10.23 -1.43 -8.04
N ILE A 37 -9.29 -2.29 -8.44
CA ILE A 37 -9.33 -3.01 -9.72
C ILE A 37 -10.62 -3.85 -9.81
N ILE A 38 -10.98 -4.56 -8.74
CA ILE A 38 -12.23 -5.32 -8.68
C ILE A 38 -13.44 -4.39 -8.89
N GLY A 39 -13.45 -3.22 -8.23
CA GLY A 39 -14.50 -2.21 -8.40
C GLY A 39 -14.58 -1.66 -9.82
N ASP A 40 -13.44 -1.36 -10.45
CA ASP A 40 -13.38 -0.82 -11.82
C ASP A 40 -13.97 -1.81 -12.85
N VAL A 41 -13.84 -3.12 -12.62
CA VAL A 41 -14.42 -4.16 -13.49
C VAL A 41 -15.96 -4.23 -13.38
N TYR A 42 -16.53 -3.78 -12.27
CA TYR A 42 -17.99 -3.68 -12.10
C TYR A 42 -18.57 -2.38 -12.66
N GLU A 43 -17.75 -1.41 -13.06
CA GLU A 43 -18.24 -0.22 -13.76
C GLU A 43 -18.65 -0.59 -15.19
N GLN A 44 -19.82 -0.09 -15.65
CA GLN A 44 -20.31 -0.28 -17.02
C GLN A 44 -19.55 0.60 -18.02
N LYS A 45 -18.23 0.43 -18.10
CA LYS A 45 -17.34 1.09 -19.06
C LYS A 45 -16.92 0.10 -20.16
N GLU A 46 -16.40 0.66 -21.25
CA GLU A 46 -15.76 -0.14 -22.30
C GLU A 46 -14.60 -0.96 -21.70
N THR A 47 -14.50 -2.23 -22.09
CA THR A 47 -13.47 -3.16 -21.61
C THR A 47 -12.05 -2.60 -21.79
N PHE A 48 -11.81 -1.88 -22.89
CA PHE A 48 -10.51 -1.29 -23.18
C PHE A 48 -10.11 -0.22 -22.16
N ASP A 49 -11.05 0.64 -21.76
CA ASP A 49 -10.82 1.70 -20.77
C ASP A 49 -10.55 1.12 -19.37
N ILE A 50 -11.23 0.02 -19.02
CA ILE A 50 -11.01 -0.71 -17.77
C ILE A 50 -9.60 -1.29 -17.75
N LEU A 51 -9.16 -1.95 -18.83
CA LEU A 51 -7.82 -2.53 -18.92
C LEU A 51 -6.72 -1.45 -18.81
N GLN A 52 -6.88 -0.33 -19.51
CA GLN A 52 -5.94 0.79 -19.43
C GLN A 52 -5.86 1.39 -18.02
N THR A 53 -7.00 1.47 -17.33
CA THR A 53 -7.07 1.94 -15.93
C THR A 53 -6.35 0.98 -14.98
N ILE A 54 -6.57 -0.33 -15.15
CA ILE A 54 -5.91 -1.37 -14.36
C ILE A 54 -4.39 -1.33 -14.56
N GLU A 55 -3.93 -1.23 -15.80
CA GLU A 55 -2.51 -1.15 -16.14
C GLU A 55 -1.83 0.04 -15.46
N LYS A 56 -2.46 1.22 -15.54
CA LYS A 56 -1.95 2.44 -14.88
C LYS A 56 -1.84 2.26 -13.37
N ARG A 57 -2.84 1.64 -12.73
CA ARG A 57 -2.80 1.41 -11.27
C ARG A 57 -1.71 0.44 -10.85
N ILE A 58 -1.45 -0.60 -11.64
CA ILE A 58 -0.36 -1.55 -11.39
C ILE A 58 0.99 -0.84 -11.56
N PHE A 59 1.13 -0.03 -12.60
CA PHE A 59 2.33 0.78 -12.82
C PHE A 59 2.58 1.71 -11.62
N ASP A 60 1.58 2.49 -11.21
CA ASP A 60 1.66 3.40 -10.06
C ASP A 60 2.02 2.66 -8.75
N LEU A 61 1.48 1.45 -8.55
CA LEU A 61 1.79 0.62 -7.38
C LEU A 61 3.27 0.22 -7.34
N THR A 62 3.85 -0.15 -8.49
CA THR A 62 5.26 -0.54 -8.56
C THR A 62 6.22 0.65 -8.40
N GLN A 63 5.88 1.81 -8.97
CA GLN A 63 6.72 3.02 -8.88
C GLN A 63 6.75 3.64 -7.48
N ASN A 64 5.72 3.42 -6.67
CA ASN A 64 5.63 3.97 -5.30
C ASN A 64 6.37 3.12 -4.25
N THR A 65 7.20 2.15 -4.67
CA THR A 65 7.99 1.28 -3.79
C THR A 65 9.42 1.84 -3.57
N GLY A 66 9.57 3.16 -3.48
CA GLY A 66 10.79 3.84 -3.01
C GLY A 66 10.85 3.90 -1.48
#